data_AF-A0A3D5K4V6-F1
#
_entry.id   AF-A0A3D5K4V6-F1
#
_cell.length_a   1.000
_cell.length_b   1.000
_cell.length_c   1.000
_cell.angle_alpha   90.00
_cell.angle_beta   90.00
_cell.angle_gamma   90.00
#
_symmetry.space_group_name_H-M   'P 1'
#
loop_
_entity.id
_entity.type
_entity.pdbx_description
1 polymer ?
#
loop_
_entity_poly.entity_id
_entity_poly.type
_entity_poly.pdbx_seq_one_letter_code
_entity_poly.pdbx_strand_id
1 'polypeptide(L)'
;MLVDTPGIRAVGIWDAEESLSRVFGDLEERSADCRFADCAHDAEPDCAVRAEVEAGRVDHRRVDRFRSLRAELAEQREREVGRERRSGRGRRR
;
A
#
# COMPACT_ATOMS: atom_id res chain seq x y z
N MET A 1 -19.40 14.37 -29.09
CA MET A 1 -18.15 13.77 -28.60
C MET A 1 -18.44 13.23 -27.21
N LEU A 2 -18.70 11.92 -27.13
CA LEU A 2 -19.09 11.23 -25.89
C LEU A 2 -17.81 10.93 -25.13
N VAL A 3 -17.58 11.62 -24.01
CA VAL A 3 -16.47 11.29 -23.11
C VAL A 3 -16.91 10.07 -22.31
N ASP A 4 -16.59 8.90 -22.84
CA ASP A 4 -16.58 7.64 -22.11
C ASP A 4 -15.29 7.62 -21.28
N THR A 5 -15.37 8.02 -20.01
CA THR A 5 -14.34 7.69 -19.02
C THR A 5 -14.87 6.59 -18.11
N PRO A 6 -14.78 5.30 -18.50
CA PRO A 6 -14.92 4.21 -17.55
C PRO A 6 -13.64 4.17 -16.70
N GLY A 7 -13.41 5.18 -15.86
CA GLY A 7 -12.15 5.32 -15.12
C GLY A 7 -12.31 5.74 -13.66
N ILE A 8 -13.40 6.40 -13.30
CA ILE A 8 -13.53 7.14 -12.02
C ILE A 8 -13.75 6.22 -10.80
N ARG A 9 -13.65 4.89 -10.93
CA ARG A 9 -13.97 3.97 -9.83
C ARG A 9 -12.79 3.24 -9.22
N ALA A 10 -11.63 3.24 -9.89
CA ALA A 10 -10.37 2.80 -9.31
C ALA A 10 -9.55 3.99 -8.77
N VAL A 11 -9.84 5.23 -9.21
CA VAL A 11 -9.05 6.43 -8.87
C VAL A 11 -8.77 6.55 -7.38
N GLY A 12 -9.71 6.22 -6.48
CA GLY A 12 -9.48 6.36 -5.04
C GLY A 12 -8.36 5.48 -4.47
N ILE A 13 -8.21 4.24 -4.92
CA ILE A 13 -7.16 3.33 -4.43
C ILE A 13 -5.83 3.63 -5.13
N TRP A 14 -5.87 3.84 -6.45
CA TRP A 14 -4.66 4.18 -7.20
C TRP A 14 -4.07 5.52 -6.75
N ASP A 15 -4.91 6.50 -6.43
CA ASP A 15 -4.49 7.78 -5.87
C ASP A 15 -3.90 7.62 -4.46
N ALA A 16 -4.42 6.68 -3.65
CA ALA A 16 -3.94 6.44 -2.31
C ALA A 16 -2.65 5.60 -2.25
N GLU A 17 -2.51 4.58 -3.11
CA GLU A 17 -1.25 3.85 -3.31
C GLU A 17 -0.18 4.78 -3.91
N GLU A 18 -0.51 5.55 -4.95
CA GLU A 18 0.40 6.55 -5.53
C GLU A 18 0.81 7.61 -4.50
N SER A 19 -0.11 8.07 -3.66
CA SER A 19 0.18 9.01 -2.58
C SER A 19 1.07 8.40 -1.51
N LEU A 20 0.87 7.13 -1.15
CA LEU A 20 1.75 6.41 -0.22
C LEU A 20 3.17 6.33 -0.79
N SER A 21 3.32 5.86 -2.04
CA SER A 21 4.62 5.75 -2.70
C SER A 21 5.28 7.10 -2.93
N ARG A 22 4.51 8.20 -3.08
CA ARG A 22 5.07 9.56 -3.16
C ARG A 22 5.62 10.08 -1.84
N VAL A 23 4.95 9.79 -0.72
CA VAL A 23 5.31 10.32 0.61
C VAL A 23 6.33 9.42 1.33
N PHE A 24 6.24 8.12 1.09
CA PHE A 24 7.02 7.08 1.76
C PHE A 24 7.76 6.17 0.77
N GLY A 25 8.00 6.63 -0.47
CA GLY A 25 8.69 5.83 -1.49
C GLY A 25 10.09 5.40 -1.09
N ASP A 26 10.77 6.18 -0.25
CA ASP A 26 12.04 5.79 0.37
C ASP A 26 11.88 4.61 1.35
N LEU A 27 10.82 4.59 2.15
CA LEU A 27 10.50 3.45 3.00
C LEU A 27 10.04 2.24 2.19
N GLU A 28 9.29 2.46 1.11
CA GLU A 28 8.83 1.40 0.21
C GLU A 28 10.01 0.73 -0.51
N GLU A 29 10.96 1.52 -1.01
CA GLU A 29 12.20 1.03 -1.61
C GLU A 29 13.01 0.20 -0.59
N ARG A 30 13.18 0.70 0.64
CA ARG A 30 13.86 -0.07 1.69
C ARG A 30 13.05 -1.27 2.16
N SER A 31 11.73 -1.24 2.06
CA SER A 31 10.90 -2.41 2.36
C SER A 31 11.12 -3.54 1.36
N ALA A 32 11.51 -3.22 0.12
CA ALA A 32 11.87 -4.22 -0.89
C ALA A 32 13.18 -4.96 -0.56
N ASP A 33 14.05 -4.33 0.24
CA ASP A 33 15.28 -4.95 0.76
C ASP A 33 15.03 -5.78 2.04
N CYS A 34 13.81 -5.81 2.56
CA CYS A 34 13.48 -6.68 3.69
C CYS A 34 13.61 -8.16 3.31
N ARG A 35 14.07 -8.97 4.27
CA ARG A 35 14.13 -10.43 4.11
C ARG A 35 12.77 -11.05 3.78
N PHE A 36 11.69 -10.48 4.31
CA PHE A 36 10.33 -10.98 4.17
C PHE A 36 9.49 -10.02 3.33
N ALA A 37 8.70 -10.56 2.40
CA ALA A 37 7.80 -9.77 1.55
C ALA A 37 6.58 -9.23 2.32
N ASP A 38 6.18 -9.95 3.38
CA ASP A 38 5.10 -9.62 4.31
C ASP A 38 5.60 -8.90 5.57
N CYS A 39 6.76 -8.26 5.48
CA CYS A 39 7.34 -7.57 6.63
C CYS A 39 6.41 -6.49 7.16
N ALA A 40 6.01 -6.62 8.44
CA ALA A 40 5.26 -5.63 9.20
C ALA A 40 6.16 -4.49 9.68
N HIS A 41 7.47 -4.63 9.50
CA HIS A 41 8.52 -3.69 9.86
C HIS A 41 8.66 -3.42 11.36
N ASP A 42 7.98 -4.19 12.22
CA ASP A 42 7.87 -3.93 13.67
C ASP A 42 8.96 -4.65 14.48
N ALA A 43 8.77 -5.95 14.74
CA ALA A 43 9.67 -6.75 15.57
C ALA A 43 10.53 -7.76 14.79
N GLU A 44 10.50 -7.72 13.46
CA GLU A 44 11.08 -8.79 12.64
C GLU A 44 12.61 -8.71 12.53
N PRO A 45 13.32 -9.85 12.58
CA PRO A 45 14.75 -9.88 12.33
C PRO A 45 15.05 -9.54 10.85
N ASP A 46 16.16 -8.83 10.59
CA ASP A 46 16.60 -8.40 9.24
C ASP A 46 15.60 -7.50 8.47
N CYS A 47 14.89 -6.63 9.19
CA CYS A 47 14.09 -5.56 8.57
C CYS A 47 14.97 -4.37 8.18
N ALA A 48 15.12 -4.12 6.88
CA ALA A 48 15.87 -2.98 6.36
C ALA A 48 15.33 -1.64 6.86
N VAL A 49 14.00 -1.47 6.91
CA VAL A 49 13.35 -0.27 7.46
C VAL A 49 13.71 -0.06 8.94
N ARG A 50 13.75 -1.13 9.75
CA ARG A 50 14.12 -1.01 11.17
C ARG A 50 15.60 -0.67 11.33
N ALA A 51 16.48 -1.23 10.50
CA ALA A 51 17.89 -0.89 10.51
C ALA A 51 18.12 0.61 10.22
N GLU A 52 17.32 1.21 9.34
CA GLU A 52 17.35 2.66 9.09
C GLU A 52 16.86 3.48 10.29
N VAL A 53 15.84 3.00 11.02
CA VAL A 53 15.36 3.62 12.27
C VAL A 53 16.42 3.54 13.37
N GLU A 54 17.01 2.38 13.56
CA GLU A 54 18.11 2.16 14.52
C GLU A 54 19.34 3.01 14.17
N ALA A 55 19.61 3.22 12.88
CA ALA A 55 20.65 4.12 12.40
C ALA A 55 20.29 5.62 12.47
N GLY A 56 19.07 5.97 12.88
CA GLY A 56 18.59 7.35 12.97
C GLY A 56 18.37 8.03 11.60
N ARG A 57 18.33 7.26 10.51
CA ARG A 57 18.05 7.75 9.15
C ARG A 57 16.55 7.96 8.92
N VAL A 58 15.72 7.22 9.66
CA VAL A 58 14.26 7.31 9.61
C VAL A 58 13.70 7.48 11.03
N ASP A 59 12.75 8.38 11.21
CA ASP A 59 12.06 8.55 12.48
C ASP A 59 11.06 7.39 12.73
N HIS A 60 11.05 6.84 13.94
CA HIS A 60 10.11 5.78 14.33
C HIS A 60 8.65 6.16 14.06
N ARG A 61 8.27 7.40 14.33
CA ARG A 61 6.89 7.88 14.09
C ARG A 61 6.52 7.84 12.61
N ARG A 62 7.50 8.03 11.73
CA ARG A 62 7.29 7.98 10.28
C ARG A 62 7.02 6.54 9.83
N VAL A 63 7.74 5.57 10.39
CA VAL A 63 7.50 4.15 10.15
C VAL A 63 6.13 3.74 10.70
N ASP A 64 5.76 4.18 11.88
CA ASP A 64 4.42 3.90 12.45
C ASP A 64 3.31 4.39 11.50
N ARG A 65 3.43 5.61 10.98
CA ARG A 65 2.48 6.16 10.01
C ARG A 65 2.42 5.36 8.71
N PHE A 66 3.58 4.98 8.18
CA PHE A 66 3.67 4.15 6.98
C PHE A 66 2.96 2.80 7.19
N ARG A 67 3.20 2.12 8.31
CA ARG A 67 2.53 0.86 8.67
C ARG A 67 1.02 1.02 8.77
N SER A 68 0.54 2.05 9.48
CA SER A 68 -0.90 2.31 9.60
C SER A 68 -1.57 2.53 8.25
N LEU A 69 -1.01 3.40 7.40
CA LEU A 69 -1.56 3.68 6.08
C LEU A 69 -1.53 2.45 5.16
N ARG A 70 -0.43 1.69 5.17
CA ARG A 70 -0.32 0.47 4.36
C ARG A 70 -1.35 -0.58 4.78
N ALA A 71 -1.64 -0.72 6.07
CA ALA A 71 -2.68 -1.62 6.56
C ALA A 71 -4.09 -1.18 6.12
N GLU A 72 -4.39 0.12 6.22
CA GLU A 72 -5.66 0.70 5.74
C GLU A 72 -5.85 0.46 4.23
N LEU A 73 -4.80 0.66 3.43
CA LEU A 73 -4.83 0.44 1.98
C LEU A 73 -5.01 -1.03 1.61
N ALA A 74 -4.33 -1.94 2.30
CA ALA A 74 -4.49 -3.38 2.11
C ALA A 74 -5.95 -3.79 2.35
N GLU A 75 -6.57 -3.31 3.43
CA GLU A 75 -7.96 -3.60 3.75
C GLU A 75 -8.94 -3.00 2.72
N GLN A 76 -8.67 -1.78 2.23
CA GLN A 76 -9.44 -1.17 1.13
C GLN A 76 -9.37 -2.00 -0.15
N ARG A 77 -8.17 -2.47 -0.52
CA ARG A 77 -7.95 -3.33 -1.68
C ARG A 77 -8.72 -4.64 -1.57
N GLU A 78 -8.69 -5.30 -0.42
CA GLU A 78 -9.42 -6.55 -0.21
C GLU A 78 -10.95 -6.36 -0.35
N ARG A 79 -11.49 -5.27 0.21
CA ARG A 79 -12.90 -4.90 0.07
C ARG A 79 -13.29 -4.68 -1.39
N GLU A 80 -12.45 -3.98 -2.15
CA GLU A 80 -12.68 -3.69 -3.56
C GLU A 80 -12.61 -4.96 -4.42
N VAL A 81 -11.55 -5.76 -4.27
CA VAL A 81 -11.40 -7.06 -4.96
C VAL A 81 -12.59 -7.97 -4.66
N GLY A 82 -13.05 -8.00 -3.40
CA GLY A 82 -14.26 -8.73 -3.01
C GLY A 82 -15.51 -8.21 -3.72
N ARG A 83 -15.65 -6.89 -3.89
CA ARG A 83 -16.77 -6.25 -4.60
C ARG A 83 -16.74 -6.51 -6.10
N GLU A 84 -15.58 -6.44 -6.74
CA GLU A 84 -15.40 -6.76 -8.16
C GLU A 84 -15.72 -8.22 -8.47
N ARG A 85 -15.26 -9.16 -7.63
CA ARG A 85 -15.59 -10.59 -7.77
C ARG A 85 -17.10 -10.86 -7.75
N ARG A 86 -17.88 -10.06 -7.00
CA ARG A 86 -19.34 -10.09 -6.98
C ARG A 86 -19.95 -9.45 -8.23
N SER A 87 -19.42 -8.30 -8.67
CA SER A 87 -19.95 -7.54 -9.81
C SER A 87 -19.68 -8.22 -11.17
N GLY A 88 -18.51 -8.85 -11.34
CA GLY A 88 -18.13 -9.55 -12.57
C GLY A 88 -18.97 -10.78 -12.91
N ARG A 89 -19.76 -11.30 -11.95
CA ARG A 89 -20.65 -12.46 -12.16
C ARG A 89 -21.94 -12.12 -12.90
N GLY A 90 -22.31 -10.84 -12.98
CA GLY A 90 -23.55 -10.38 -13.61
C GLY A 90 -23.45 -10.01 -15.09
N ARG A 91 -22.24 -9.90 -15.66
CA ARG A 91 -22.01 -9.45 -17.06
C ARG A 91 -21.87 -10.57 -18.10
N ARG A 92 -22.04 -11.83 -17.71
CA ARG A 92 -22.05 -12.99 -18.62
C ARG A 92 -23.49 -13.44 -18.86
N ARG A 93 -24.33 -12.62 -19.49
CA ARG A 93 -25.61 -13.02 -20.09
C ARG A 93 -25.84 -12.22 -21.35
#